data_AF-A0AAW0NEA4-F1
#
_entry.id   AF-A0AAW0NEA4-F1
#
_cell.length_a   1.000
_cell.length_b   1.000
_cell.length_c   1.000
_cell.angle_alpha   90.00
_cell.angle_beta   90.00
_cell.angle_gamma   90.00
#
_symmetry.space_group_name_H-M   'P 1'
#
loop_
_entity.id
_entity.type
_entity.pdbx_description
1 polymer ?
#
loop_
_entity_poly.entity_id
_entity_poly.type
_entity_poly.pdbx_seq_one_letter_code
_entity_poly.pdbx_strand_id
1 'polypeptide(L)'
;MGRSGLQITAKRQLWDCVTIIMVLLSLLFRPAQQCRIQRCNTEYVASTSTSGGLQEEVAHDVDYCIALRAYALCTRRQARSCRGDLVYHSAVFRIKELFSQYNCSSDGPTSSAKAPSTSKPVVSEQCNYENRVLLSGPAAQQKKYAHCGLFGDPHLRTFRDEFQTCKVEGAWPLIDNRYLSVQVTNVPVVLGSSATATSKITVIFKSYQGCTDQKVYQATTEDLPVAFMDGSRSGGESLTIVEKGGSGVGRQVKIQARYMGTSIIIRRVGSYLTFAIRMPEDLLDFSEDNSGLQLCLHGCPRNELIKEHMLGRGRVPGSAQGTNTELGPLRPPHQVYTVERATAKCRETLQVEDVYFQSCVFDLLTTGDPEFSMAAFGALEDLKALPPSKLKQNSPRTPRLYNHAVSVSQAHSQALLPLLILILLLL
;
A
#
# COMPACT_ATOMS: atom_id res chain seq x y z
N MET A 1 38.79 19.84 65.35
CA MET A 1 38.90 19.60 63.89
C MET A 1 39.15 18.12 63.67
N GLY A 2 38.20 17.37 63.12
CA GLY A 2 38.39 15.93 62.89
C GLY A 2 37.08 15.19 62.65
N ARG A 3 36.57 15.25 61.43
CA ARG A 3 35.46 14.36 60.98
C ARG A 3 35.41 14.13 59.46
N SER A 4 36.45 14.53 58.72
CA SER A 4 36.47 14.50 57.25
C SER A 4 37.18 13.28 56.64
N GLY A 5 37.89 12.45 57.43
CA GLY A 5 38.64 11.30 56.90
C GLY A 5 37.79 10.07 56.58
N LEU A 6 36.79 9.74 57.40
CA LEU A 6 36.01 8.49 57.27
C LEU A 6 34.96 8.53 56.14
N GLN A 7 34.49 9.71 55.78
CA GLN A 7 33.46 9.89 54.74
C GLN A 7 34.02 9.71 53.32
N ILE A 8 35.32 9.95 53.12
CA ILE A 8 35.98 9.88 51.81
C ILE A 8 36.25 8.42 51.42
N THR A 9 36.64 7.59 52.39
CA THR A 9 36.88 6.15 52.17
C THR A 9 35.59 5.38 51.90
N ALA A 10 34.50 5.68 52.61
CA ALA A 10 33.20 5.06 52.39
C ALA A 10 32.60 5.39 51.00
N LYS A 11 32.75 6.65 50.54
CA LYS A 11 32.31 7.05 49.18
C LYS A 11 33.12 6.37 48.08
N ARG A 12 34.43 6.18 48.30
CA ARG A 12 35.30 5.49 47.34
C ARG A 12 34.97 4.00 47.24
N GLN A 13 34.76 3.33 48.39
CA GLN A 13 34.32 1.93 48.42
C GLN A 13 32.94 1.73 47.78
N LEU A 14 32.01 2.68 47.93
CA LEU A 14 30.70 2.60 47.27
C LEU A 14 30.85 2.71 45.74
N TRP A 15 31.73 3.57 45.25
CA TRP A 15 32.01 3.72 43.83
C TRP A 15 32.72 2.49 43.24
N ASP A 16 33.66 1.90 43.99
CA ASP A 16 34.31 0.65 43.60
C ASP A 16 33.31 -0.52 43.56
N CYS A 17 32.38 -0.61 44.52
CA CYS A 17 31.31 -1.61 44.48
C CYS A 17 30.36 -1.41 43.30
N VAL A 18 29.94 -0.17 43.00
CA VAL A 18 29.07 0.13 41.86
C VAL A 18 29.76 -0.19 40.54
N THR A 19 31.04 0.14 40.39
CA THR A 19 31.80 -0.20 39.17
C THR A 19 31.97 -1.71 39.01
N ILE A 20 32.26 -2.44 40.08
CA ILE A 20 32.33 -3.91 40.06
C ILE A 20 30.98 -4.54 39.68
N ILE A 21 29.87 -4.04 40.24
CA ILE A 21 28.52 -4.52 39.90
C ILE A 21 28.18 -4.25 38.44
N MET A 22 28.53 -3.06 37.91
CA MET A 22 28.32 -2.73 36.50
C MET A 22 29.18 -3.58 35.55
N VAL A 23 30.40 -3.91 35.94
CA VAL A 23 31.28 -4.84 35.20
C VAL A 23 30.73 -6.27 35.25
N LEU A 24 30.22 -6.73 36.39
CA LEU A 24 29.56 -8.03 36.52
C LEU A 24 28.26 -8.10 35.69
N LEU A 25 27.42 -7.07 35.72
CA LEU A 25 26.22 -7.00 34.88
C LEU A 25 26.58 -7.03 33.39
N SER A 26 27.58 -6.27 32.95
CA SER A 26 28.00 -6.27 31.54
C SER A 26 28.63 -7.60 31.09
N LEU A 27 29.22 -8.38 32.00
CA LEU A 27 29.68 -9.74 31.72
C LEU A 27 28.54 -10.78 31.69
N LEU A 28 27.47 -10.57 32.47
CA LEU A 28 26.27 -11.43 32.50
C LEU A 28 25.34 -11.16 31.31
N PHE A 29 25.23 -9.92 30.85
CA PHE A 29 24.48 -9.51 29.67
C PHE A 29 25.36 -9.52 28.41
N ARG A 30 25.96 -10.68 28.09
CA ARG A 30 26.39 -10.88 26.69
C ARG A 30 25.13 -10.93 25.83
N PRO A 31 24.99 -10.09 24.78
CA PRO A 31 23.85 -10.20 23.88
C PRO A 31 23.84 -11.63 23.34
N ALA A 32 22.79 -12.38 23.64
CA ALA A 32 22.60 -13.69 23.05
C ALA A 32 22.63 -13.48 21.54
N GLN A 33 23.66 -14.00 20.87
CA GLN A 33 23.62 -14.06 19.42
C GLN A 33 22.38 -14.88 19.08
N GLN A 34 21.41 -14.23 18.45
CA GLN A 34 20.12 -14.86 18.20
C GLN A 34 20.31 -16.09 17.31
N CYS A 35 19.63 -17.18 17.64
CA CYS A 35 19.61 -18.38 16.82
C CYS A 35 19.07 -18.04 15.43
N ARG A 36 19.88 -18.25 14.38
CA ARG A 36 19.54 -17.98 12.97
C ARG A 36 19.46 -19.26 12.14
N ILE A 37 18.97 -20.35 12.74
CA ILE A 37 18.84 -21.64 12.04
C ILE A 37 17.94 -21.54 10.81
N GLN A 38 16.85 -20.76 10.88
CA GLN A 38 15.93 -20.57 9.77
C GLN A 38 16.64 -20.02 8.52
N ARG A 39 17.65 -19.16 8.70
CA ARG A 39 18.46 -18.65 7.59
C ARG A 39 19.25 -19.76 6.89
N CYS A 40 19.88 -20.66 7.67
CA CYS A 40 20.59 -21.79 7.09
C CYS A 40 19.63 -22.72 6.32
N ASN A 41 18.42 -22.94 6.84
CA ASN A 41 17.41 -23.76 6.20
C ASN A 41 16.93 -23.14 4.88
N THR A 42 16.65 -21.84 4.87
CA THR A 42 16.21 -21.13 3.66
C THR A 42 17.29 -21.09 2.58
N GLU A 43 18.55 -20.87 2.97
CA GLU A 43 19.69 -20.87 2.03
C GLU A 43 19.88 -22.27 1.39
N TYR A 44 19.73 -23.34 2.19
CA TYR A 44 19.79 -24.71 1.69
C TYR A 44 18.66 -25.01 0.70
N VAL A 45 17.40 -24.73 1.06
CA VAL A 45 16.24 -24.99 0.19
C VAL A 45 16.39 -24.24 -1.14
N ALA A 46 16.80 -22.96 -1.10
CA ALA A 46 17.02 -22.15 -2.29
C ALA A 46 18.14 -22.71 -3.20
N SER A 47 19.19 -23.30 -2.62
CA SER A 47 20.27 -23.92 -3.38
C SER A 47 19.92 -25.28 -4.00
N THR A 48 18.86 -25.94 -3.51
CA THR A 48 18.45 -27.28 -3.97
C THR A 48 17.14 -27.30 -4.75
N SER A 49 16.40 -26.18 -4.83
CA SER A 49 15.17 -26.09 -5.62
C SER A 49 15.49 -25.97 -7.11
N THR A 50 15.37 -27.08 -7.84
CA THR A 50 15.66 -27.21 -9.27
C THR A 50 14.77 -26.33 -10.15
N SER A 51 15.38 -25.54 -11.04
CA SER A 51 14.76 -25.03 -12.26
C SER A 51 14.35 -26.20 -13.14
N GLY A 52 13.04 -26.45 -13.30
CA GLY A 52 12.55 -27.40 -14.28
C GLY A 52 12.95 -27.00 -15.69
N GLY A 53 13.82 -27.79 -16.34
CA GLY A 53 14.17 -27.58 -17.75
C GLY A 53 15.48 -28.22 -18.17
N LEU A 54 15.40 -29.51 -18.55
CA LEU A 54 16.27 -30.24 -19.48
C LEU A 54 17.79 -30.28 -19.20
N GLN A 55 18.25 -31.50 -18.88
CA GLN A 55 19.51 -32.17 -19.27
C GLN A 55 20.59 -32.39 -18.18
N GLU A 56 21.06 -33.65 -18.16
CA GLU A 56 22.23 -34.27 -17.49
C GLU A 56 22.15 -34.66 -16.00
N GLU A 57 21.75 -35.92 -15.76
CA GLU A 57 21.66 -36.60 -14.46
C GLU A 57 22.98 -36.80 -13.70
N VAL A 58 24.13 -36.36 -14.22
CA VAL A 58 25.44 -36.50 -13.53
C VAL A 58 25.86 -35.21 -12.82
N ALA A 59 25.41 -34.04 -13.29
CA ALA A 59 25.74 -32.75 -12.67
C ALA A 59 24.86 -32.44 -11.44
N HIS A 60 23.67 -33.04 -11.38
CA HIS A 60 22.65 -32.75 -10.37
C HIS A 60 23.03 -33.23 -8.94
N ASP A 61 23.84 -34.29 -8.83
CA ASP A 61 24.24 -34.88 -7.55
C ASP A 61 25.45 -34.13 -6.94
N VAL A 62 26.33 -33.62 -7.80
CA VAL A 62 27.51 -32.82 -7.40
C VAL A 62 27.09 -31.47 -6.81
N ASP A 63 26.12 -30.79 -7.45
CA ASP A 63 25.57 -29.52 -6.96
C ASP A 63 24.78 -29.70 -5.66
N TYR A 64 24.08 -30.84 -5.50
CA TYR A 64 23.38 -31.17 -4.27
C TYR A 64 24.33 -31.38 -3.08
N CYS A 65 25.43 -32.13 -3.28
CA CYS A 65 26.43 -32.31 -2.22
C CYS A 65 27.17 -31.01 -1.87
N ILE A 66 27.37 -30.09 -2.83
CA ILE A 66 27.94 -28.76 -2.57
C ILE A 66 27.02 -27.92 -1.68
N ALA A 67 25.72 -27.92 -1.98
CA ALA A 67 24.68 -27.27 -1.18
C ALA A 67 24.59 -27.87 0.24
N LEU A 68 24.62 -29.20 0.35
CA LEU A 68 24.55 -29.90 1.63
C LEU A 68 25.77 -29.62 2.52
N ARG A 69 26.98 -29.57 1.93
CA ARG A 69 28.20 -29.15 2.65
C ARG A 69 28.13 -27.70 3.14
N ALA A 70 27.55 -26.79 2.35
CA ALA A 70 27.34 -25.41 2.77
C ALA A 70 26.34 -25.30 3.94
N TYR A 71 25.25 -26.07 3.89
CA TYR A 71 24.24 -26.14 4.95
C TYR A 71 24.83 -26.68 6.27
N ALA A 72 25.65 -27.73 6.20
CA ALA A 72 26.37 -28.29 7.34
C ALA A 72 27.34 -27.27 7.99
N LEU A 73 28.01 -26.45 7.17
CA LEU A 73 28.90 -25.40 7.66
C LEU A 73 28.12 -24.27 8.34
N CYS A 74 27.00 -23.84 7.74
CA CYS A 74 26.12 -22.79 8.29
C CYS A 74 25.58 -23.20 9.67
N THR A 75 25.03 -24.41 9.77
CA THR A 75 24.49 -24.94 11.03
C THR A 75 25.58 -25.09 12.09
N ARG A 76 26.78 -25.58 11.75
CA ARG A 76 27.92 -25.63 12.69
C ARG A 76 28.28 -24.27 13.28
N ARG A 77 28.28 -23.20 12.48
CA ARG A 77 28.57 -21.83 12.96
C ARG A 77 27.56 -21.34 14.00
N GLN A 78 26.32 -21.82 13.90
CA GLN A 78 25.23 -21.43 14.78
C GLN A 78 25.11 -22.30 16.06
N ALA A 79 25.98 -23.31 16.23
CA ALA A 79 25.89 -24.28 17.33
C ALA A 79 25.88 -23.66 18.74
N ARG A 80 26.60 -22.55 18.96
CA ARG A 80 26.67 -21.89 20.27
C ARG A 80 25.40 -21.13 20.63
N SER A 81 24.77 -20.50 19.64
CA SER A 81 23.60 -19.64 19.76
C SER A 81 22.27 -20.41 19.65
N CYS A 82 22.26 -21.60 19.05
CA CYS A 82 21.08 -22.46 18.91
C CYS A 82 21.06 -23.68 19.85
N ARG A 83 21.80 -23.66 20.98
CA ARG A 83 21.89 -24.83 21.89
C ARG A 83 20.53 -25.37 22.35
N GLY A 84 19.56 -24.48 22.59
CA GLY A 84 18.20 -24.83 23.05
C GLY A 84 17.13 -24.75 21.96
N ASP A 85 17.50 -24.64 20.68
CA ASP A 85 16.55 -24.54 19.57
C ASP A 85 16.26 -25.94 18.99
N LEU A 86 14.99 -26.35 19.02
CA LEU A 86 14.58 -27.67 18.52
C LEU A 86 14.77 -27.79 17.00
N VAL A 87 14.56 -26.70 16.25
CA VAL A 87 14.72 -26.68 14.78
C VAL A 87 16.18 -26.89 14.41
N TYR A 88 17.11 -26.34 15.18
CA TYR A 88 18.54 -26.59 15.02
C TYR A 88 18.90 -28.08 15.17
N HIS A 89 18.42 -28.73 16.22
CA HIS A 89 18.72 -30.15 16.45
C HIS A 89 18.08 -31.05 15.37
N SER A 90 16.85 -30.73 14.96
CA SER A 90 16.19 -31.39 13.82
C SER A 90 16.98 -31.21 12.51
N ALA A 91 17.47 -30.01 12.23
CA ALA A 91 18.30 -29.71 11.07
C ALA A 91 19.63 -30.47 11.09
N VAL A 92 20.33 -30.49 12.22
CA VAL A 92 21.60 -31.23 12.37
C VAL A 92 21.41 -32.73 12.16
N PHE A 93 20.31 -33.30 12.68
CA PHE A 93 19.96 -34.70 12.43
C PHE A 93 19.69 -34.95 10.95
N ARG A 94 18.85 -34.11 10.32
CA ARG A 94 18.51 -34.23 8.90
C ARG A 94 19.72 -34.09 7.98
N ILE A 95 20.66 -33.20 8.28
CA ILE A 95 21.90 -33.05 7.52
C ILE A 95 22.69 -34.37 7.49
N LYS A 96 22.84 -35.04 8.64
CA LYS A 96 23.54 -36.33 8.71
C LYS A 96 22.86 -37.41 7.87
N GLU A 97 21.53 -37.47 7.92
CA GLU A 97 20.74 -38.39 7.10
C GLU A 97 20.94 -38.11 5.61
N LEU A 98 20.89 -36.84 5.20
CA LEU A 98 21.09 -36.43 3.80
C LEU A 98 22.49 -36.75 3.27
N PHE A 99 23.54 -36.64 4.10
CA PHE A 99 24.89 -37.04 3.70
C PHE A 99 24.97 -38.54 3.37
N SER A 100 24.29 -39.36 4.18
CA SER A 100 24.20 -40.80 3.94
C SER A 100 23.28 -41.14 2.76
N GLN A 101 22.18 -40.42 2.60
CA GLN A 101 21.19 -40.68 1.56
C GLN A 101 21.74 -40.41 0.15
N TYR A 102 22.53 -39.34 0.00
CA TYR A 102 23.09 -38.91 -1.28
C TYR A 102 24.58 -39.25 -1.42
N ASN A 103 25.13 -40.11 -0.56
CA ASN A 103 26.55 -40.52 -0.57
C ASN A 103 27.54 -39.34 -0.67
N CYS A 104 27.20 -38.21 -0.06
CA CYS A 104 28.03 -37.01 -0.13
C CYS A 104 29.25 -37.15 0.79
N SER A 105 30.44 -36.78 0.31
CA SER A 105 31.59 -36.58 1.19
C SER A 105 31.39 -35.36 2.08
N SER A 106 31.81 -35.44 3.35
CA SER A 106 31.82 -34.29 4.27
C SER A 106 32.86 -33.23 3.88
N ASP A 107 33.88 -33.63 3.13
CA ASP A 107 34.97 -32.76 2.66
C ASP A 107 34.79 -32.45 1.17
N GLY A 108 34.98 -31.18 0.80
CA GLY A 108 34.84 -30.72 -0.58
C GLY A 108 34.44 -29.23 -0.69
N PRO A 109 34.31 -28.69 -1.91
CA PRO A 109 34.03 -27.27 -2.14
C PRO A 109 32.64 -26.86 -1.66
N THR A 110 32.52 -26.09 -0.59
CA THR A 110 31.23 -25.48 -0.20
C THR A 110 30.88 -24.35 -1.18
N SER A 111 29.58 -24.11 -1.47
CA SER A 111 29.19 -22.89 -2.19
C SER A 111 29.67 -21.69 -1.35
N SER A 112 30.73 -21.03 -1.83
CA SER A 112 31.38 -19.97 -1.08
C SER A 112 30.53 -18.72 -1.25
N ALA A 113 29.74 -18.39 -0.23
CA ALA A 113 29.19 -17.06 -0.05
C ALA A 113 30.31 -16.07 0.33
N LYS A 114 31.27 -15.90 -0.58
CA LYS A 114 32.08 -14.69 -0.73
C LYS A 114 32.70 -14.71 -2.12
N ALA A 115 31.92 -14.22 -3.09
CA ALA A 115 32.51 -13.70 -4.32
C ALA A 115 33.59 -12.67 -3.94
N PRO A 116 34.74 -12.64 -4.64
CA PRO A 116 35.67 -11.52 -4.53
C PRO A 116 34.88 -10.25 -4.78
N SER A 117 35.20 -9.19 -4.04
CA SER A 117 34.71 -7.84 -4.28
C SER A 117 35.23 -7.34 -5.63
N THR A 118 34.71 -7.88 -6.72
CA THR A 118 34.60 -7.17 -7.98
C THR A 118 33.39 -6.25 -7.85
N SER A 119 33.58 -5.00 -8.23
CA SER A 119 32.61 -3.92 -8.40
C SER A 119 31.14 -4.25 -8.09
N LYS A 120 30.51 -3.44 -7.21
CA LYS A 120 29.04 -3.32 -6.99
C LYS A 120 28.24 -4.08 -8.07
N PRO A 121 27.46 -5.11 -7.71
CA PRO A 121 26.87 -5.97 -8.72
C PRO A 121 25.90 -5.15 -9.57
N VAL A 122 25.95 -5.41 -10.88
CA VAL A 122 25.08 -4.92 -11.96
C VAL A 122 23.57 -5.21 -11.71
N VAL A 123 23.22 -5.79 -10.56
CA VAL A 123 21.86 -6.05 -10.07
C VAL A 123 21.14 -4.77 -9.60
N SER A 124 21.85 -3.66 -9.36
CA SER A 124 21.22 -2.42 -8.88
C SER A 124 20.41 -1.67 -9.95
N GLU A 125 20.70 -1.81 -11.24
CA GLU A 125 19.98 -1.06 -12.29
C GLU A 125 18.70 -1.76 -12.75
N GLN A 126 18.69 -3.10 -12.80
CA GLN A 126 17.53 -3.88 -13.22
C GLN A 126 16.35 -3.80 -12.24
N CYS A 127 16.64 -3.48 -10.97
CA CYS A 127 15.65 -3.30 -9.91
C CYS A 127 15.20 -1.85 -9.73
N ASN A 128 15.45 -1.00 -10.73
CA ASN A 128 14.88 0.33 -10.82
C ASN A 128 14.11 0.46 -12.13
N TYR A 129 12.79 0.56 -12.01
CA TYR A 129 11.87 0.69 -13.15
C TYR A 129 12.23 1.89 -14.03
N GLU A 130 12.53 3.04 -13.42
CA GLU A 130 12.86 4.26 -14.18
C GLU A 130 14.14 4.06 -14.99
N ASN A 131 15.16 3.40 -14.42
CA ASN A 131 16.40 3.10 -15.14
C ASN A 131 16.12 2.17 -16.33
N ARG A 132 15.31 1.13 -16.16
CA ARG A 132 14.94 0.23 -17.26
C ARG A 132 14.18 0.96 -18.36
N VAL A 133 13.30 1.90 -18.00
CA VAL A 133 12.57 2.73 -18.96
C VAL A 133 13.53 3.62 -19.75
N LEU A 134 14.51 4.25 -19.08
CA LEU A 134 15.54 5.06 -19.74
C LEU A 134 16.38 4.23 -20.73
N LEU A 135 16.75 3.00 -20.35
CA LEU A 135 17.49 2.07 -21.21
C LEU A 135 16.68 1.57 -22.41
N SER A 136 15.35 1.61 -22.34
CA SER A 136 14.44 1.15 -23.42
C SER A 136 14.21 2.20 -24.53
N GLY A 137 14.85 3.37 -24.45
CA GLY A 137 14.85 4.39 -25.49
C GLY A 137 13.72 5.44 -25.39
N PRO A 138 13.68 6.43 -26.32
CA PRO A 138 12.82 7.62 -26.23
C PRO A 138 11.32 7.32 -26.27
N ALA A 139 10.91 6.24 -26.94
CA ALA A 139 9.52 5.79 -26.99
C ALA A 139 9.01 5.31 -25.62
N ALA A 140 9.89 4.75 -24.78
CA ALA A 140 9.56 4.32 -23.43
C ALA A 140 9.52 5.47 -22.42
N GLN A 141 10.16 6.61 -22.70
CA GLN A 141 10.15 7.81 -21.83
C GLN A 141 8.81 8.55 -21.80
N GLN A 142 7.86 8.24 -22.69
CA GLN A 142 6.50 8.78 -22.64
C GLN A 142 5.56 8.00 -21.71
N LYS A 143 6.07 7.07 -20.89
CA LYS A 143 5.22 6.29 -19.98
C LYS A 143 4.52 7.19 -18.97
N LYS A 144 3.20 7.06 -18.98
CA LYS A 144 2.31 7.77 -18.07
C LYS A 144 2.12 6.94 -16.81
N TYR A 145 1.95 7.66 -15.72
CA TYR A 145 1.61 7.09 -14.44
C TYR A 145 0.13 7.31 -14.21
N ALA A 146 -0.55 6.30 -13.70
CA ALA A 146 -1.91 6.41 -13.24
C ALA A 146 -1.95 6.49 -11.71
N HIS A 147 -3.01 7.12 -11.18
CA HIS A 147 -3.22 7.26 -9.75
C HIS A 147 -4.55 6.62 -9.36
N CYS A 148 -4.56 5.90 -8.24
CA CYS A 148 -5.78 5.45 -7.59
C CYS A 148 -5.77 5.90 -6.13
N GLY A 149 -6.94 6.16 -5.55
CA GLY A 149 -7.06 6.50 -4.14
C GLY A 149 -8.39 6.10 -3.55
N LEU A 150 -8.39 5.84 -2.24
CA LEU A 150 -9.56 5.51 -1.43
C LEU A 150 -9.52 6.34 -0.13
N PHE A 151 -10.57 7.09 0.15
CA PHE A 151 -10.65 7.98 1.32
C PHE A 151 -12.12 8.28 1.63
N GLY A 152 -12.44 8.89 2.77
CA GLY A 152 -13.83 9.26 3.03
C GLY A 152 -14.74 8.06 3.26
N ASP A 153 -15.97 8.14 2.76
CA ASP A 153 -17.02 7.15 3.00
C ASP A 153 -17.35 6.09 1.92
N PRO A 154 -16.38 5.25 1.55
CA PRO A 154 -15.17 5.53 0.82
C PRO A 154 -15.45 6.04 -0.61
N HIS A 155 -14.88 7.20 -0.90
CA HIS A 155 -14.67 7.73 -2.24
C HIS A 155 -13.46 7.07 -2.90
N LEU A 156 -13.71 6.47 -4.06
CA LEU A 156 -12.74 5.82 -4.92
C LEU A 156 -12.42 6.72 -6.11
N ARG A 157 -11.12 7.02 -6.31
CA ARG A 157 -10.57 7.49 -7.58
C ARG A 157 -9.90 6.32 -8.27
N THR A 158 -10.36 5.94 -9.46
CA THR A 158 -9.76 4.85 -10.25
C THR A 158 -8.53 5.33 -11.03
N PHE A 159 -7.75 4.39 -11.56
CA PHE A 159 -6.63 4.67 -12.47
C PHE A 159 -7.05 5.38 -13.76
N ARG A 160 -8.35 5.39 -14.08
CA ARG A 160 -8.93 6.11 -15.22
C ARG A 160 -9.40 7.53 -14.85
N ASP A 161 -9.05 8.00 -13.65
CA ASP A 161 -9.48 9.28 -13.07
C ASP A 161 -11.02 9.38 -12.92
N GLU A 162 -11.71 8.24 -12.77
CA GLU A 162 -13.14 8.21 -12.45
C GLU A 162 -13.33 8.27 -10.94
N PHE A 163 -14.28 9.09 -10.49
CA PHE A 163 -14.63 9.26 -9.09
C PHE A 163 -15.97 8.59 -8.79
N GLN A 164 -15.99 7.77 -7.76
CA GLN A 164 -17.16 7.01 -7.31
C GLN A 164 -17.19 7.02 -5.78
N THR A 165 -18.37 6.97 -5.17
CA THR A 165 -18.48 6.62 -3.75
C THR A 165 -19.18 5.29 -3.65
N CYS A 166 -18.69 4.47 -2.74
CA CYS A 166 -19.03 3.08 -2.71
C CYS A 166 -19.34 2.64 -1.29
N LYS A 167 -20.36 1.80 -1.11
CA LYS A 167 -20.60 1.14 0.17
C LYS A 167 -19.45 0.19 0.50
N VAL A 168 -19.21 -0.81 -0.37
CA VAL A 168 -18.09 -1.77 -0.32
C VAL A 168 -17.73 -2.21 1.10
N GLU A 169 -18.74 -2.64 1.84
CA GLU A 169 -18.61 -3.12 3.22
C GLU A 169 -17.83 -4.43 3.28
N GLY A 170 -16.96 -4.61 4.27
CA GLY A 170 -16.11 -5.79 4.39
C GLY A 170 -14.83 -5.70 3.56
N ALA A 171 -14.32 -6.84 3.12
CA ALA A 171 -13.01 -6.95 2.46
C ALA A 171 -13.12 -6.84 0.92
N TRP A 172 -12.38 -5.89 0.33
CA TRP A 172 -12.41 -5.63 -1.12
C TRP A 172 -11.01 -5.49 -1.74
N PRO A 173 -10.79 -6.05 -2.94
CA PRO A 173 -9.55 -5.88 -3.69
C PRO A 173 -9.51 -4.52 -4.40
N LEU A 174 -8.63 -3.62 -3.97
CA LEU A 174 -8.32 -2.40 -4.73
C LEU A 174 -7.53 -2.74 -6.00
N ILE A 175 -6.50 -3.58 -5.85
CA ILE A 175 -5.60 -4.00 -6.92
C ILE A 175 -5.32 -5.48 -6.73
N ASP A 176 -5.36 -6.25 -7.82
CA ASP A 176 -4.85 -7.61 -7.84
C ASP A 176 -4.27 -7.90 -9.23
N ASN A 177 -2.98 -7.64 -9.39
CA ASN A 177 -2.25 -7.88 -10.62
C ASN A 177 -1.03 -8.77 -10.37
N ARG A 178 -0.25 -9.05 -11.42
CA ARG A 178 0.93 -9.94 -11.32
C ARG A 178 2.01 -9.48 -10.33
N TYR A 179 2.03 -8.22 -9.92
CA TYR A 179 3.08 -7.63 -9.10
C TYR A 179 2.63 -7.25 -7.69
N LEU A 180 1.35 -6.90 -7.52
CA LEU A 180 0.83 -6.27 -6.33
C LEU A 180 -0.61 -6.72 -6.07
N SER A 181 -0.91 -7.05 -4.81
CA SER A 181 -2.28 -7.16 -4.33
C SER A 181 -2.51 -6.16 -3.21
N VAL A 182 -3.58 -5.36 -3.30
CA VAL A 182 -4.00 -4.40 -2.29
C VAL A 182 -5.42 -4.72 -1.89
N GLN A 183 -5.62 -5.00 -0.62
CA GLN A 183 -6.92 -5.32 -0.04
C GLN A 183 -7.25 -4.32 1.06
N VAL A 184 -8.49 -3.83 1.05
CA VAL A 184 -9.01 -2.93 2.08
C VAL A 184 -10.15 -3.59 2.82
N THR A 185 -10.39 -3.19 4.07
CA THR A 185 -11.58 -3.58 4.83
C THR A 185 -12.32 -2.34 5.28
N ASN A 186 -13.57 -2.19 4.82
CA ASN A 186 -14.42 -1.06 5.18
C ASN A 186 -15.48 -1.50 6.19
N VAL A 187 -15.72 -0.66 7.20
CA VAL A 187 -16.69 -0.92 8.26
C VAL A 187 -17.74 0.20 8.29
N PRO A 188 -19.02 -0.10 8.59
CA PRO A 188 -20.05 0.93 8.72
C PRO A 188 -19.68 1.95 9.81
N VAL A 189 -19.85 3.24 9.50
CA VAL A 189 -19.54 4.34 10.43
C VAL A 189 -20.73 4.60 11.36
N VAL A 190 -21.93 4.58 10.80
CA VAL A 190 -23.19 4.79 11.51
C VAL A 190 -24.10 3.59 11.25
N LEU A 191 -24.71 3.06 12.32
CA LEU A 191 -25.61 1.92 12.22
C LEU A 191 -26.82 2.28 11.34
N GLY A 192 -27.08 1.50 10.29
CA GLY A 192 -28.18 1.73 9.36
C GLY A 192 -27.90 2.75 8.24
N SER A 193 -26.71 3.35 8.19
CA SER A 193 -26.25 4.18 7.06
C SER A 193 -25.51 3.34 6.01
N SER A 194 -25.48 3.81 4.77
CA SER A 194 -24.62 3.25 3.71
C SER A 194 -23.16 3.70 3.80
N ALA A 195 -22.85 4.69 4.65
CA ALA A 195 -21.49 5.19 4.84
C ALA A 195 -20.62 4.16 5.57
N THR A 196 -19.50 3.80 4.93
CA THR A 196 -18.47 2.94 5.52
C THR A 196 -17.15 3.69 5.55
N ALA A 197 -16.16 3.21 6.30
CA ALA A 197 -14.81 3.78 6.29
C ALA A 197 -13.74 2.70 6.36
N THR A 198 -12.58 2.98 5.77
CA THR A 198 -11.48 2.01 5.71
C THR A 198 -10.81 1.84 7.06
N SER A 199 -10.93 0.64 7.61
CA SER A 199 -10.38 0.24 8.93
C SER A 199 -9.04 -0.50 8.82
N LYS A 200 -8.81 -1.19 7.69
CA LYS A 200 -7.61 -2.01 7.48
C LYS A 200 -7.17 -1.94 6.02
N ILE A 201 -5.87 -1.85 5.81
CA ILE A 201 -5.24 -1.92 4.50
C ILE A 201 -4.16 -2.99 4.54
N THR A 202 -4.20 -3.95 3.63
CA THR A 202 -3.17 -4.97 3.44
C THR A 202 -2.58 -4.83 2.05
N VAL A 203 -1.27 -4.74 1.96
CA VAL A 203 -0.51 -4.63 0.71
C VAL A 203 0.45 -5.80 0.62
N ILE A 204 0.31 -6.62 -0.42
CA ILE A 204 1.17 -7.76 -0.70
C ILE A 204 2.01 -7.42 -1.93
N PHE A 205 3.29 -7.16 -1.71
CA PHE A 205 4.29 -7.07 -2.76
C PHE A 205 4.68 -8.48 -3.17
N LYS A 206 4.27 -8.94 -4.36
CA LYS A 206 4.59 -10.27 -4.87
C LYS A 206 6.10 -10.35 -5.16
N SER A 207 6.68 -11.54 -5.02
CA SER A 207 8.12 -11.74 -5.22
C SER A 207 8.53 -11.29 -6.63
N TYR A 208 9.63 -10.54 -6.72
CA TYR A 208 10.21 -10.10 -7.98
C TYR A 208 11.66 -10.55 -8.05
N GLN A 209 11.93 -11.53 -8.93
CA GLN A 209 13.20 -12.22 -9.01
C GLN A 209 14.37 -11.24 -9.14
N GLY A 210 15.35 -11.38 -8.24
CA GLY A 210 16.54 -10.52 -8.19
C GLY A 210 16.36 -9.17 -7.49
N CYS A 211 15.14 -8.76 -7.10
CA CYS A 211 14.89 -7.43 -6.51
C CYS A 211 14.30 -7.46 -5.10
N THR A 212 13.26 -8.27 -4.87
CA THR A 212 12.64 -8.42 -3.55
C THR A 212 11.92 -9.76 -3.44
N ASP A 213 12.03 -10.40 -2.27
CA ASP A 213 11.11 -11.47 -1.87
C ASP A 213 9.71 -10.91 -1.63
N GLN A 214 8.73 -11.79 -1.47
CA GLN A 214 7.37 -11.38 -1.12
C GLN A 214 7.38 -10.62 0.22
N LYS A 215 6.72 -9.46 0.25
CA LYS A 215 6.57 -8.64 1.47
C LYS A 215 5.11 -8.31 1.70
N VAL A 216 4.69 -8.40 2.95
CA VAL A 216 3.32 -8.06 3.38
C VAL A 216 3.38 -6.88 4.32
N TYR A 217 2.65 -5.83 3.97
CA TYR A 217 2.41 -4.68 4.82
C TYR A 217 0.94 -4.67 5.24
N GLN A 218 0.68 -4.38 6.52
CA GLN A 218 -0.67 -4.24 7.04
C GLN A 218 -0.74 -3.02 7.94
N ALA A 219 -1.78 -2.21 7.74
CA ALA A 219 -2.12 -1.08 8.60
C ALA A 219 -3.56 -1.21 9.07
N THR A 220 -3.81 -0.72 10.28
CA THR A 220 -5.13 -0.64 10.92
C THR A 220 -5.37 0.78 11.42
N THR A 221 -6.59 1.06 11.84
CA THR A 221 -6.94 2.33 12.49
C THR A 221 -6.19 2.55 13.79
N GLU A 222 -5.67 1.52 14.44
CA GLU A 222 -4.93 1.61 15.69
C GLU A 222 -3.42 1.67 15.44
N ASP A 223 -2.93 0.93 14.45
CA ASP A 223 -1.52 0.75 14.16
C ASP A 223 -1.15 1.05 12.70
N LEU A 224 -0.22 1.98 12.53
CA LEU A 224 0.37 2.37 11.25
C LEU A 224 1.90 2.12 11.31
N PRO A 225 2.34 0.87 11.08
CA PRO A 225 3.73 0.48 11.28
C PRO A 225 4.65 1.03 10.19
N VAL A 226 5.93 1.20 10.52
CA VAL A 226 6.98 1.62 9.56
C VAL A 226 7.82 0.42 9.10
N ALA A 227 7.21 -0.77 9.13
CA ALA A 227 7.81 -2.06 8.83
C ALA A 227 6.77 -2.99 8.19
N PHE A 228 7.25 -4.01 7.48
CA PHE A 228 6.47 -5.15 7.01
C PHE A 228 6.13 -6.08 8.17
N MET A 229 5.22 -7.04 7.94
CA MET A 229 4.78 -7.99 8.97
C MET A 229 5.91 -8.86 9.54
N ASP A 230 7.01 -9.05 8.80
CA ASP A 230 8.21 -9.76 9.25
C ASP A 230 9.18 -8.86 10.04
N GLY A 231 8.81 -7.60 10.30
CA GLY A 231 9.61 -6.59 10.99
C GLY A 231 10.66 -5.90 10.12
N SER A 232 10.80 -6.27 8.85
CA SER A 232 11.76 -5.61 7.95
C SER A 232 11.24 -4.24 7.51
N ARG A 233 12.13 -3.26 7.31
CA ARG A 233 11.77 -1.92 6.79
C ARG A 233 12.02 -1.78 5.28
N SER A 234 12.63 -2.81 4.70
CA SER A 234 12.93 -2.89 3.28
C SER A 234 12.86 -4.34 2.77
N GLY A 235 12.60 -4.47 1.47
CA GLY A 235 12.78 -5.69 0.69
C GLY A 235 13.93 -5.48 -0.29
N GLY A 236 15.17 -5.54 0.22
CA GLY A 236 16.37 -5.13 -0.52
C GLY A 236 16.52 -3.61 -0.64
N GLU A 237 17.18 -3.13 -1.70
CA GLU A 237 17.33 -1.69 -1.99
C GLU A 237 16.14 -1.13 -2.80
N SER A 238 15.34 -2.01 -3.38
CA SER A 238 14.30 -1.66 -4.35
C SER A 238 12.91 -1.43 -3.74
N LEU A 239 12.68 -1.93 -2.53
CA LEU A 239 11.43 -1.77 -1.78
C LEU A 239 11.73 -1.17 -0.40
N THR A 240 11.17 -0.01 -0.09
CA THR A 240 11.45 0.70 1.17
C THR A 240 10.20 1.31 1.77
N ILE A 241 10.13 1.33 3.11
CA ILE A 241 9.09 1.99 3.88
C ILE A 241 9.70 3.16 4.63
N VAL A 242 9.11 4.35 4.47
CA VAL A 242 9.51 5.55 5.20
C VAL A 242 8.30 6.20 5.86
N GLU A 243 8.46 6.62 7.11
CA GLU A 243 7.52 7.54 7.75
C GLU A 243 7.82 8.95 7.24
N LYS A 244 6.78 9.69 6.86
CA LYS A 244 6.91 11.13 6.67
C LYS A 244 6.22 11.80 7.86
N GLY A 245 6.96 12.67 8.56
CA GLY A 245 6.37 13.56 9.56
C GLY A 245 5.19 14.33 8.96
N GLY A 246 4.05 14.29 9.65
CA GLY A 246 2.78 14.80 9.12
C GLY A 246 2.77 16.32 9.04
N SER A 247 2.42 16.87 7.89
CA SER A 247 2.04 18.29 7.71
C SER A 247 0.70 18.62 8.39
N GLY A 248 0.49 18.23 9.65
CA GLY A 248 -0.73 18.55 10.42
C GLY A 248 -1.97 17.69 10.14
N VAL A 249 -1.95 16.79 9.15
CA VAL A 249 -3.13 15.99 8.69
C VAL A 249 -3.02 14.50 9.08
N GLY A 250 -2.44 14.19 10.24
CA GLY A 250 -2.26 12.82 10.71
C GLY A 250 -0.94 12.15 10.29
N ARG A 251 -0.77 10.88 10.72
CA ARG A 251 0.45 10.08 10.47
C ARG A 251 0.36 9.42 9.11
N GLN A 252 1.47 9.40 8.38
CA GLN A 252 1.54 8.79 7.05
C GLN A 252 2.80 7.95 6.87
N VAL A 253 2.65 6.86 6.13
CA VAL A 253 3.71 5.98 5.70
C VAL A 253 3.74 5.96 4.17
N LYS A 254 4.93 6.14 3.61
CA LYS A 254 5.18 6.04 2.17
C LYS A 254 5.97 4.77 1.90
N ILE A 255 5.43 3.91 1.06
CA ILE A 255 6.08 2.69 0.58
C ILE A 255 6.52 2.93 -0.87
N GLN A 256 7.81 2.74 -1.15
CA GLN A 256 8.39 2.94 -2.47
C GLN A 256 8.90 1.61 -3.01
N ALA A 257 8.27 1.13 -4.09
CA ALA A 257 8.66 -0.06 -4.84
C ALA A 257 9.31 0.36 -6.16
N ARG A 258 10.59 0.72 -6.10
CA ARG A 258 11.38 1.23 -7.23
C ARG A 258 11.47 0.23 -8.38
N TYR A 259 11.52 -1.07 -8.10
CA TYR A 259 11.60 -2.13 -9.12
C TYR A 259 10.38 -2.20 -10.03
N MET A 260 9.25 -1.60 -9.64
CA MET A 260 8.03 -1.52 -10.43
C MET A 260 7.46 -0.11 -10.52
N GLY A 261 8.29 0.92 -10.26
CA GLY A 261 7.91 2.33 -10.41
C GLY A 261 6.74 2.78 -9.52
N THR A 262 6.42 2.02 -8.47
CA THR A 262 5.18 2.20 -7.71
C THR A 262 5.43 2.91 -6.39
N SER A 263 4.55 3.83 -6.02
CA SER A 263 4.58 4.52 -4.72
C SER A 263 3.20 4.46 -4.09
N ILE A 264 3.15 4.04 -2.83
CA ILE A 264 1.93 3.94 -2.02
C ILE A 264 2.07 4.90 -0.84
N ILE A 265 1.01 5.63 -0.55
CA ILE A 265 0.86 6.43 0.67
C ILE A 265 -0.34 5.88 1.43
N ILE A 266 -0.12 5.53 2.69
CA ILE A 266 -1.18 5.16 3.63
C ILE A 266 -1.12 6.15 4.78
N ARG A 267 -2.25 6.81 5.05
CA ARG A 267 -2.36 7.81 6.09
C ARG A 267 -3.49 7.44 7.04
N ARG A 268 -3.24 7.67 8.32
CA ARG A 268 -4.26 7.59 9.36
C ARG A 268 -4.73 9.00 9.67
N VAL A 269 -6.03 9.24 9.49
CA VAL A 269 -6.71 10.47 9.85
C VAL A 269 -7.78 10.14 10.88
N GLY A 270 -7.55 10.56 12.13
CA GLY A 270 -8.45 10.22 13.23
C GLY A 270 -8.62 8.71 13.39
N SER A 271 -9.86 8.26 13.21
CA SER A 271 -10.31 6.87 13.31
C SER A 271 -10.33 6.13 11.96
N TYR A 272 -9.75 6.69 10.89
CA TYR A 272 -9.87 6.17 9.52
C TYR A 272 -8.52 6.09 8.80
N LEU A 273 -8.44 5.22 7.79
CA LEU A 273 -7.31 5.12 6.88
C LEU A 273 -7.64 5.69 5.51
N THR A 274 -6.69 6.39 4.90
CA THR A 274 -6.71 6.77 3.49
C THR A 274 -5.60 6.05 2.74
N PHE A 275 -5.85 5.78 1.46
CA PHE A 275 -4.94 5.09 0.56
C PHE A 275 -4.75 5.91 -0.71
N ALA A 276 -3.50 6.05 -1.16
CA ALA A 276 -3.18 6.59 -2.46
C ALA A 276 -2.03 5.80 -3.09
N ILE A 277 -2.12 5.53 -4.40
CA ILE A 277 -1.10 4.82 -5.15
C ILE A 277 -0.85 5.46 -6.49
N ARG A 278 0.43 5.53 -6.87
CA ARG A 278 0.91 5.82 -8.22
C ARG A 278 1.54 4.57 -8.80
N MET A 279 1.10 4.16 -9.99
CA MET A 279 1.62 2.97 -10.69
C MET A 279 1.84 3.29 -12.19
N PRO A 280 2.88 2.74 -12.83
CA PRO A 280 3.05 2.87 -14.28
C PRO A 280 1.91 2.21 -15.06
N GLU A 281 1.40 2.88 -16.10
CA GLU A 281 0.27 2.38 -16.91
C GLU A 281 0.57 1.05 -17.63
N ASP A 282 1.81 0.78 -18.01
CA ASP A 282 2.21 -0.46 -18.67
C ASP A 282 2.19 -1.69 -17.74
N LEU A 283 2.13 -1.46 -16.43
CA LEU A 283 1.97 -2.52 -15.43
C LEU A 283 0.50 -2.71 -15.02
N LEU A 284 -0.40 -1.83 -15.47
CA LEU A 284 -1.83 -1.98 -15.31
C LEU A 284 -2.35 -2.83 -16.46
N ASP A 285 -2.67 -4.08 -16.15
CA ASP A 285 -3.27 -4.99 -17.14
C ASP A 285 -4.74 -4.61 -17.35
N PHE A 286 -5.00 -3.74 -18.33
CA PHE A 286 -6.37 -3.35 -18.72
C PHE A 286 -7.08 -4.40 -19.58
N SER A 287 -6.50 -5.59 -19.80
CA SER A 287 -7.14 -6.62 -20.61
C SER A 287 -8.45 -7.08 -19.96
N GLU A 288 -9.50 -7.21 -20.78
CA GLU A 288 -10.82 -7.66 -20.32
C GLU A 288 -10.85 -9.15 -19.96
N ASP A 289 -9.81 -9.91 -20.31
CA ASP A 289 -9.68 -11.33 -20.01
C ASP A 289 -9.38 -11.61 -18.52
N ASN A 290 -8.92 -10.58 -17.79
CA ASN A 290 -8.69 -10.68 -16.36
C ASN A 290 -10.00 -10.38 -15.60
N SER A 291 -10.88 -11.37 -15.53
CA SER A 291 -12.20 -11.33 -14.88
C SER A 291 -12.20 -11.06 -13.35
N GLY A 292 -11.05 -10.71 -12.77
CA GLY A 292 -10.90 -10.42 -11.34
C GLY A 292 -11.46 -9.06 -10.95
N LEU A 293 -12.22 -9.01 -9.86
CA LEU A 293 -12.70 -7.77 -9.25
C LEU A 293 -11.50 -6.91 -8.79
N GLN A 294 -11.37 -5.70 -9.34
CA GLN A 294 -10.34 -4.72 -8.96
C GLN A 294 -10.91 -3.30 -8.97
N LEU A 295 -11.11 -2.72 -7.79
CA LEU A 295 -11.77 -1.41 -7.67
C LEU A 295 -10.96 -0.29 -8.35
N CYS A 296 -9.63 -0.26 -8.21
CA CYS A 296 -8.82 0.78 -8.85
C CYS A 296 -8.85 0.73 -10.38
N LEU A 297 -9.20 -0.41 -10.98
CA LEU A 297 -9.21 -0.60 -12.43
C LEU A 297 -10.61 -0.41 -13.04
N HIS A 298 -11.62 -1.01 -12.39
CA HIS A 298 -12.99 -1.10 -12.92
C HIS A 298 -14.02 -0.27 -12.15
N GLY A 299 -13.63 0.30 -11.01
CA GLY A 299 -14.57 0.92 -10.09
C GLY A 299 -15.36 -0.10 -9.27
N CYS A 300 -16.34 0.40 -8.54
CA CYS A 300 -17.20 -0.40 -7.68
C CYS A 300 -18.32 -1.10 -8.49
N PRO A 301 -18.71 -2.32 -8.10
CA PRO A 301 -19.89 -2.97 -8.66
C PRO A 301 -21.14 -2.08 -8.55
N ARG A 302 -22.07 -2.20 -9.51
CA ARG A 302 -23.24 -1.31 -9.59
C ARG A 302 -24.14 -1.35 -8.35
N ASN A 303 -24.17 -2.47 -7.63
CA ASN A 303 -24.91 -2.65 -6.38
C ASN A 303 -24.21 -2.02 -5.17
N GLU A 304 -22.92 -1.72 -5.28
CA GLU A 304 -22.14 -1.06 -4.23
C GLU A 304 -22.01 0.44 -4.45
N LEU A 305 -22.43 0.97 -5.62
CA LEU A 305 -22.40 2.40 -5.90
C LEU A 305 -23.49 3.13 -5.12
N ILE A 306 -23.08 4.15 -4.37
CA ILE A 306 -24.01 5.11 -3.76
C ILE A 306 -24.39 6.12 -4.87
N LYS A 307 -25.68 6.32 -5.10
CA LYS A 307 -26.18 7.19 -6.19
C LYS A 307 -26.57 8.58 -5.70
N GLU A 308 -26.58 8.79 -4.39
CA GLU A 308 -27.03 10.01 -3.72
C GLU A 308 -26.03 11.19 -3.79
N HIS A 309 -24.92 11.10 -4.55
CA HIS A 309 -23.93 12.20 -4.64
C HIS A 309 -24.44 13.40 -5.45
N MET A 310 -25.58 13.25 -6.10
CA MET A 310 -26.24 14.37 -6.74
C MET A 310 -27.03 15.10 -5.67
N LEU A 311 -26.36 16.03 -4.96
CA LEU A 311 -27.00 17.21 -4.35
C LEU A 311 -27.60 18.09 -5.47
N GLY A 312 -28.45 17.50 -6.30
CA GLY A 312 -29.30 18.20 -7.24
C GLY A 312 -30.44 18.80 -6.45
N ARG A 313 -30.24 20.03 -5.96
CA ARG A 313 -31.21 21.13 -5.78
C ARG A 313 -32.67 20.85 -5.35
N GLY A 314 -33.02 19.68 -4.81
CA GLY A 314 -34.41 19.36 -4.53
C GLY A 314 -34.67 17.88 -4.30
N ARG A 315 -34.15 17.33 -3.20
CA ARG A 315 -34.83 16.32 -2.37
C ARG A 315 -33.93 15.96 -1.20
N VAL A 316 -34.25 16.53 -0.05
CA VAL A 316 -33.89 15.98 1.26
C VAL A 316 -34.65 14.66 1.38
N PRO A 317 -34.01 13.49 1.53
CA PRO A 317 -34.70 12.32 2.05
C PRO A 317 -35.21 12.71 3.43
N GLY A 318 -36.54 12.77 3.55
CA GLY A 318 -37.21 13.32 4.71
C GLY A 318 -36.72 12.69 6.00
N SER A 319 -36.58 13.55 7.01
CA SER A 319 -36.81 13.25 8.43
C SER A 319 -37.25 11.81 8.66
N ALA A 320 -36.30 10.91 8.88
CA ALA A 320 -36.57 9.67 9.57
C ALA A 320 -37.01 10.09 10.98
N GLN A 321 -38.32 10.17 11.16
CA GLN A 321 -38.98 10.42 12.42
C GLN A 321 -38.60 9.24 13.32
N GLY A 322 -37.58 9.46 14.17
CA GLY A 322 -37.03 8.46 15.05
C GLY A 322 -38.09 7.99 16.04
N THR A 323 -38.58 6.77 15.85
CA THR A 323 -39.16 5.99 16.93
C THR A 323 -38.03 5.67 17.90
N ASN A 324 -38.10 6.28 19.09
CA ASN A 324 -37.23 6.03 20.23
C ASN A 324 -37.04 4.51 20.43
N THR A 325 -35.86 3.99 20.07
CA THR A 325 -35.38 2.71 20.56
C THR A 325 -34.03 2.97 21.19
N GLU A 326 -34.06 2.98 22.51
CA GLU A 326 -32.93 3.14 23.43
C GLU A 326 -31.93 1.99 23.21
N LEU A 327 -30.70 2.28 22.77
CA LEU A 327 -29.63 1.29 22.69
C LEU A 327 -28.23 1.92 22.80
N GLY A 328 -27.63 1.77 23.98
CA GLY A 328 -26.18 1.55 24.19
C GLY A 328 -25.22 2.75 24.08
N PRO A 329 -24.25 2.91 25.03
CA PRO A 329 -23.31 4.02 25.04
C PRO A 329 -22.11 3.71 24.13
N LEU A 330 -22.24 3.95 22.82
CA LEU A 330 -21.10 3.90 21.91
C LEU A 330 -21.10 5.17 21.04
N ARG A 331 -20.33 6.17 21.49
CA ARG A 331 -19.90 7.42 20.83
C ARG A 331 -20.76 8.68 21.02
N PRO A 332 -20.14 9.90 20.95
CA PRO A 332 -20.81 11.17 21.23
C PRO A 332 -21.93 11.45 20.21
N PRO A 333 -22.88 12.36 20.50
CA PRO A 333 -23.95 12.70 19.57
C PRO A 333 -23.35 13.24 18.26
N HIS A 334 -23.52 12.48 17.17
CA HIS A 334 -23.11 12.91 15.83
C HIS A 334 -23.74 14.27 15.53
N GLN A 335 -22.93 15.24 15.10
CA GLN A 335 -23.44 16.57 14.76
C GLN A 335 -24.27 16.45 13.48
N VAL A 336 -25.53 16.89 13.53
CA VAL A 336 -26.33 17.03 12.32
C VAL A 336 -25.81 18.24 11.55
N TYR A 337 -25.15 18.00 10.41
CA TYR A 337 -24.68 19.06 9.53
C TYR A 337 -25.78 19.50 8.56
N THR A 338 -25.94 20.81 8.38
CA THR A 338 -26.64 21.37 7.21
C THR A 338 -25.64 21.51 6.05
N VAL A 339 -26.14 21.67 4.83
CA VAL A 339 -25.29 21.87 3.64
C VAL A 339 -24.38 23.08 3.82
N GLU A 340 -24.89 24.18 4.37
CA GLU A 340 -24.15 25.41 4.61
C GLU A 340 -23.02 25.19 5.62
N ARG A 341 -23.32 24.49 6.72
CA ARG A 341 -22.33 24.20 7.76
C ARG A 341 -21.25 23.24 7.27
N ALA A 342 -21.62 22.21 6.52
CA ALA A 342 -20.68 21.25 5.92
C ALA A 342 -19.77 21.95 4.90
N THR A 343 -20.36 22.77 4.03
CA THR A 343 -19.62 23.57 3.02
C THR A 343 -18.64 24.53 3.69
N ALA A 344 -19.08 25.27 4.71
CA ALA A 344 -18.21 26.17 5.46
C ALA A 344 -17.04 25.41 6.10
N LYS A 345 -17.32 24.24 6.70
CA LYS A 345 -16.31 23.42 7.36
C LYS A 345 -15.27 22.88 6.36
N CYS A 346 -15.71 22.34 5.22
CA CYS A 346 -14.82 21.84 4.18
C CYS A 346 -13.96 22.95 3.56
N ARG A 347 -14.49 24.17 3.46
CA ARG A 347 -13.77 25.32 2.90
C ARG A 347 -12.62 25.80 3.78
N GLU A 348 -12.57 25.43 5.06
CA GLU A 348 -11.44 25.74 5.95
C GLU A 348 -10.12 25.10 5.48
N THR A 349 -10.18 23.90 4.91
CA THR A 349 -9.00 23.12 4.48
C THR A 349 -8.92 22.91 2.97
N LEU A 350 -10.06 22.79 2.29
CA LEU A 350 -10.19 22.58 0.85
C LEU A 350 -10.70 23.86 0.19
N GLN A 351 -9.77 24.70 -0.29
CA GLN A 351 -10.10 26.00 -0.89
C GLN A 351 -10.67 25.88 -2.31
N VAL A 352 -10.39 24.78 -3.01
CA VAL A 352 -10.87 24.53 -4.37
C VAL A 352 -12.08 23.61 -4.29
N GLU A 353 -13.18 23.99 -4.93
CA GLU A 353 -14.42 23.20 -4.99
C GLU A 353 -14.33 22.05 -6.01
N ASP A 354 -13.31 21.21 -5.87
CA ASP A 354 -13.12 20.02 -6.68
C ASP A 354 -13.85 18.80 -6.09
N VAL A 355 -13.59 17.63 -6.65
CA VAL A 355 -14.16 16.35 -6.19
C VAL A 355 -13.83 16.04 -4.73
N TYR A 356 -12.66 16.44 -4.22
CA TYR A 356 -12.29 16.22 -2.80
C TYR A 356 -13.12 17.13 -1.89
N PHE A 357 -13.41 18.36 -2.32
CA PHE A 357 -14.34 19.24 -1.61
C PHE A 357 -15.76 18.69 -1.58
N GLN A 358 -16.28 18.22 -2.72
CA GLN A 358 -17.64 17.65 -2.77
C GLN A 358 -17.76 16.39 -1.92
N SER A 359 -16.74 15.53 -1.96
CA SER A 359 -16.60 14.36 -1.07
C SER A 359 -16.63 14.75 0.41
N CYS A 360 -15.85 15.77 0.80
CA CYS A 360 -15.86 16.27 2.17
C CYS A 360 -17.27 16.70 2.62
N VAL A 361 -17.99 17.46 1.78
CA VAL A 361 -19.34 17.92 2.12
C VAL A 361 -20.29 16.74 2.26
N PHE A 362 -20.21 15.77 1.34
CA PHE A 362 -21.00 14.55 1.38
C PHE A 362 -20.74 13.75 2.66
N ASP A 363 -19.48 13.47 2.98
CA ASP A 363 -19.08 12.75 4.19
C ASP A 363 -19.67 13.40 5.46
N LEU A 364 -19.57 14.73 5.59
CA LEU A 364 -20.08 15.45 6.76
C LEU A 364 -21.61 15.36 6.88
N LEU A 365 -22.33 15.41 5.75
CA LEU A 365 -23.79 15.29 5.74
C LEU A 365 -24.26 13.88 6.07
N THR A 366 -23.53 12.85 5.61
CA THR A 366 -23.91 11.45 5.78
C THR A 366 -23.49 10.88 7.13
N THR A 367 -22.33 11.29 7.65
CA THR A 367 -21.72 10.70 8.86
C THR A 367 -21.81 11.60 10.09
N GLY A 368 -21.89 12.91 9.90
CA GLY A 368 -21.80 13.89 10.99
C GLY A 368 -20.45 13.95 11.69
N ASP A 369 -19.40 13.32 11.14
CA ASP A 369 -18.08 13.22 11.75
C ASP A 369 -17.07 14.17 11.07
N PRO A 370 -16.55 15.19 11.79
CA PRO A 370 -15.60 16.15 11.24
C PRO A 370 -14.24 15.54 10.84
N GLU A 371 -13.89 14.33 11.30
CA GLU A 371 -12.62 13.68 10.90
C GLU A 371 -12.57 13.41 9.39
N PHE A 372 -13.73 13.24 8.73
CA PHE A 372 -13.80 13.06 7.28
C PHE A 372 -13.36 14.28 6.47
N SER A 373 -13.53 15.50 7.00
CA SER A 373 -13.01 16.69 6.31
C SER A 373 -11.48 16.66 6.21
N MET A 374 -10.84 16.11 7.24
CA MET A 374 -9.39 15.91 7.25
C MET A 374 -8.98 14.74 6.36
N ALA A 375 -9.81 13.70 6.21
CA ALA A 375 -9.54 12.57 5.32
C ALA A 375 -9.53 13.02 3.85
N ALA A 376 -10.49 13.84 3.44
CA ALA A 376 -10.54 14.42 2.09
C ALA A 376 -9.34 15.34 1.82
N PHE A 377 -8.97 16.20 2.78
CA PHE A 377 -7.77 17.04 2.67
C PHE A 377 -6.49 16.19 2.58
N GLY A 378 -6.36 15.17 3.43
CA GLY A 378 -5.25 14.23 3.40
C GLY A 378 -5.10 13.52 2.06
N ALA A 379 -6.21 13.06 1.47
CA ALA A 379 -6.23 12.40 0.17
C ALA A 379 -5.77 13.33 -0.98
N LEU A 380 -6.16 14.61 -0.94
CA LEU A 380 -5.67 15.60 -1.89
C LEU A 380 -4.17 15.86 -1.74
N GLU A 381 -3.67 15.97 -0.50
CA GLU A 381 -2.23 16.15 -0.24
C GLU A 381 -1.42 14.91 -0.64
N ASP A 382 -1.95 13.71 -0.42
CA ASP A 382 -1.33 12.45 -0.82
C ASP A 382 -1.23 12.36 -2.35
N LEU A 383 -2.27 12.76 -3.08
CA LEU A 383 -2.23 12.89 -4.54
C LEU A 383 -1.12 13.85 -4.99
N LYS A 384 -1.03 15.04 -4.39
CA LYS A 384 0.02 16.03 -4.73
C LYS A 384 1.43 15.53 -4.40
N ALA A 385 1.57 14.71 -3.37
CA ALA A 385 2.85 14.14 -2.94
C ALA A 385 3.33 12.97 -3.83
N LEU A 386 2.43 12.39 -4.63
CA LEU A 386 2.78 11.45 -5.68
C LEU A 386 3.24 12.25 -6.93
N PRO A 387 4.35 11.87 -7.58
CA PRO A 387 4.80 12.60 -8.77
C PRO A 387 3.71 12.68 -9.84
N PRO A 388 3.60 13.81 -10.57
CA PRO A 388 2.46 14.10 -11.42
C PRO A 388 2.24 13.03 -12.49
N SER A 389 0.98 12.62 -12.70
CA SER A 389 0.61 11.87 -13.89
C SER A 389 0.66 12.83 -15.09
N LYS A 390 1.36 12.45 -16.16
CA LYS A 390 1.25 13.10 -17.47
C LYS A 390 0.01 12.60 -18.23
N LEU A 391 -1.06 12.27 -17.52
CA LEU A 391 -2.36 12.07 -18.15
C LEU A 391 -2.88 13.47 -18.47
N LYS A 392 -3.00 13.76 -19.77
CA LYS A 392 -3.76 14.93 -20.21
C LYS A 392 -5.12 14.84 -19.51
N GLN A 393 -5.40 15.77 -18.61
CA GLN A 393 -6.75 15.99 -18.11
C GLN A 393 -7.62 16.16 -19.34
N ASN A 394 -8.42 15.14 -19.68
CA ASN A 394 -9.52 15.38 -20.58
C ASN A 394 -10.40 16.39 -19.83
N SER A 395 -10.67 17.54 -20.45
CA SER A 395 -11.65 18.49 -19.93
C SER A 395 -12.90 17.74 -19.48
N PRO A 396 -13.60 18.19 -18.43
CA PRO A 396 -14.85 17.59 -18.01
C PRO A 396 -15.73 17.42 -19.24
N ARG A 397 -16.03 16.16 -19.61
CA ARG A 397 -17.07 15.91 -20.61
C ARG A 397 -18.34 16.41 -19.96
N THR A 398 -18.82 17.56 -20.44
CA THR A 398 -20.20 17.96 -20.23
C THR A 398 -21.09 16.76 -20.55
N PRO A 399 -21.94 16.31 -19.62
CA PRO A 399 -22.87 15.23 -19.93
C PRO A 399 -23.72 15.71 -21.12
N ARG A 400 -23.69 14.94 -22.21
CA ARG A 400 -24.66 15.14 -23.30
C ARG A 400 -26.04 14.91 -22.70
N LEU A 401 -26.77 15.99 -22.47
CA LEU A 401 -28.20 15.97 -22.25
C LEU A 401 -28.82 15.23 -23.43
N TYR A 402 -29.22 13.99 -23.17
CA TYR A 402 -30.03 13.19 -24.08
C TYR A 402 -31.44 13.77 -24.03
N ASN A 403 -31.68 14.86 -24.77
CA ASN A 403 -33.03 15.32 -25.00
C ASN A 403 -33.70 14.32 -25.92
N HIS A 404 -34.58 13.50 -25.35
CA HIS A 404 -35.68 12.89 -26.10
C HIS A 404 -36.59 14.02 -26.61
N ALA A 405 -36.20 14.61 -27.74
CA ALA A 405 -37.11 15.40 -28.55
C ALA A 405 -37.77 14.45 -29.54
N VAL A 406 -39.05 14.18 -29.29
CA VAL A 406 -39.99 13.55 -30.21
C VAL A 406 -39.88 14.28 -31.55
N SER A 407 -39.49 13.55 -32.60
CA SER A 407 -39.42 14.05 -33.97
C SER A 407 -40.83 14.29 -34.50
N VAL A 408 -41.33 15.52 -34.35
CA VAL A 408 -42.43 16.04 -35.16
C VAL A 408 -41.82 16.61 -36.43
N SER A 409 -42.11 15.96 -37.54
CA SER A 409 -41.75 16.37 -38.90
C SER A 409 -42.36 17.73 -39.24
N GLN A 410 -41.52 18.76 -39.42
CA GLN A 410 -41.91 20.00 -40.07
C GLN A 410 -41.11 20.18 -41.36
N ALA A 411 -41.85 20.15 -42.47
CA ALA A 411 -41.38 20.39 -43.82
C ALA A 411 -40.85 21.82 -43.97
N HIS A 412 -39.66 21.95 -44.56
CA HIS A 412 -39.05 23.22 -44.90
C HIS A 412 -39.79 23.90 -46.08
N SER A 413 -40.47 25.01 -45.78
CA SER A 413 -40.91 26.01 -46.76
C SER A 413 -39.86 27.12 -46.84
N GLN A 414 -38.90 27.00 -47.76
CA GLN A 414 -37.95 28.07 -48.11
C GLN A 414 -37.94 28.34 -49.62
N ALA A 415 -39.11 28.62 -50.19
CA ALA A 415 -39.26 28.97 -51.61
C ALA A 415 -40.07 30.27 -51.85
N LEU A 416 -40.23 31.13 -50.83
CA LEU A 416 -41.05 32.35 -50.95
C LEU A 416 -40.25 33.67 -50.95
N LEU A 417 -38.95 33.64 -50.67
CA LEU A 417 -38.08 34.82 -50.73
C LEU A 417 -37.56 35.18 -52.14
N PRO A 418 -37.31 34.26 -53.10
CA PRO A 418 -36.89 34.65 -54.44
C PRO A 418 -38.07 35.04 -55.36
N LEU A 419 -39.31 34.66 -55.01
CA LEU A 419 -40.51 35.00 -55.79
C LEU A 419 -40.97 36.45 -55.57
N LEU A 420 -40.75 36.99 -54.37
CA LEU A 420 -41.12 38.37 -54.01
C LEU A 420 -40.23 39.41 -54.71
N ILE A 421 -38.97 39.07 -54.96
CA ILE A 421 -37.99 39.93 -55.65
C ILE A 421 -38.27 39.99 -57.17
N LEU A 422 -38.80 38.91 -57.75
CA LEU A 422 -39.16 38.87 -59.17
C LEU A 422 -40.42 39.69 -59.49
N ILE A 423 -41.36 39.78 -58.54
CA ILE A 423 -42.60 40.56 -58.69
C ILE A 423 -42.33 42.07 -58.53
N LEU A 424 -41.37 42.46 -57.70
CA LEU A 424 -40.95 43.87 -57.51
C LEU A 424 -40.12 44.42 -58.68
N LEU A 425 -39.61 43.58 -59.59
CA LEU A 425 -38.92 43.98 -60.81
C LEU A 425 -39.85 44.09 -62.04
N LEU A 426 -41.14 43.77 -61.88
CA LEU A 426 -42.16 43.83 -62.93
C LEU A 426 -43.24 44.91 -62.66
N LEU A 427 -43.03 45.79 -61.67
CA LEU A 427 -43.86 46.98 -61.39
C LEU A 427 -43.07 48.27 -61.64
#